data_AF-A0A160TKP6-F1
#
_entry.id   AF-A0A160TKP6-F1
#
_cell.length_a   1.000
_cell.length_b   1.000
_cell.length_c   1.000
_cell.angle_alpha   90.00
_cell.angle_beta   90.00
_cell.angle_gamma   90.00
#
_symmetry.space_group_name_H-M   'P 1'
#
loop_
_entity.id
_entity.type
_entity.pdbx_description
1 polymer ?
#
loop_
_entity_poly.entity_id
_entity_poly.type
_entity_poly.pdbx_seq_one_letter_code
_entity_poly.pdbx_strand_id
1 'polypeptide(L)'
;MDQLAAGNTDFRPIPPDQSLLGEFFSEFLDEAAFADFRQAERLVASLKSQGMTVAGYPIVRPADCGRITATLSGVFEASQPHFRTRDQTLTGRFEELIGDFHDFCQRIYPGEAMGARLLRARIRLFMGDAKGVLELVSYHAQRPYALEDNPGQFLQLIELFAQAHLQQGTLEDTNMSFIALGRWFAANVRRLSPVRAGTRMAPFVAFGRKEPEAPLRSAVIRWASQAYLDCLRGRRQPLSFVTTKLRSGLCQFFLGLCYRSLSGSGKTGDPFSLRRNDHGRVLVARAMGGIGDLLMMEPGLEANAIRYGLPVDFAVPRKFFPIFEQNPHVNLIDIDGPPIDISAYRRFFNLSQCPASRYESRRVPEIKKGRVETFAMGMQVNRQRLLKQGWKINHFLSTDDEAFCDDFLKRHGIGKAGGGKRPLVGVQPFSRDSYKDHPGIADIIRAIAKDNDVLIFHHVANGLPDGEGITTTAGLPLGHSLALVSRIEAMVSVDSAFLHAASAFDVPVVALFGPTDAHTLTRHHRRVKTLWRKDSFACVPCWRNEDKACAISGLRSVSPCMAAIRTDEVLSALAEMRQA
;
A
#
# COMPACT_ATOMS: atom_id res chain seq x y z
N MET A 1 -78.35 59.10 -12.17
CA MET A 1 -78.60 58.69 -13.56
C MET A 1 -77.27 58.15 -14.05
N ASP A 2 -76.96 56.86 -14.12
CA ASP A 2 -77.70 55.59 -14.10
C ASP A 2 -76.75 54.54 -13.49
N GLN A 3 -77.12 53.76 -12.48
CA GLN A 3 -77.76 52.43 -12.55
C GLN A 3 -77.17 51.42 -13.56
N LEU A 4 -76.58 50.36 -12.97
CA LEU A 4 -76.76 48.94 -13.27
C LEU A 4 -76.09 48.30 -14.52
N ALA A 5 -75.12 47.43 -14.17
CA ALA A 5 -75.09 45.98 -14.47
C ALA A 5 -74.32 45.42 -15.69
N ALA A 6 -73.67 44.28 -15.37
CA ALA A 6 -73.06 43.22 -16.19
C ALA A 6 -71.68 43.53 -16.80
N GLY A 7 -70.60 42.77 -16.61
CA GLY A 7 -70.38 41.48 -15.96
C GLY A 7 -69.23 40.75 -16.70
N ASN A 8 -68.26 40.19 -15.95
CA ASN A 8 -67.09 39.38 -16.38
C ASN A 8 -66.00 40.10 -17.20
N THR A 9 -64.69 40.01 -16.92
CA THR A 9 -63.84 39.02 -16.25
C THR A 9 -62.67 39.71 -15.54
N ASP A 10 -62.42 39.36 -14.28
CA ASP A 10 -61.23 39.77 -13.53
C ASP A 10 -59.99 39.07 -14.12
N PHE A 11 -59.24 39.77 -14.98
CA PHE A 11 -57.90 39.35 -15.38
C PHE A 11 -56.97 39.52 -14.16
N ARG A 12 -56.88 38.48 -13.33
CA ARG A 12 -55.69 38.32 -12.50
C ARG A 12 -54.55 37.89 -13.42
N PRO A 13 -53.46 38.66 -13.56
CA PRO A 13 -52.28 38.15 -14.24
C PRO A 13 -51.80 36.92 -13.49
N ILE A 14 -51.73 35.79 -14.20
CA ILE A 14 -51.02 34.59 -13.73
C ILE A 14 -49.58 35.06 -13.46
N PRO A 15 -49.03 34.88 -12.25
CA PRO A 15 -47.62 35.17 -12.01
C PRO A 15 -46.79 34.32 -12.98
N PRO A 16 -45.70 34.85 -13.56
CA PRO A 16 -44.89 34.08 -14.50
C PRO A 16 -44.15 33.00 -13.74
N ASP A 17 -44.78 31.84 -13.56
CA ASP A 17 -44.13 30.61 -13.08
C ASP A 17 -43.35 29.94 -14.23
N GLN A 18 -42.53 30.74 -14.93
CA GLN A 18 -41.54 30.25 -15.88
C GLN A 18 -40.25 29.81 -15.19
N SER A 19 -40.11 30.05 -13.87
CA SER A 19 -38.91 29.65 -13.13
C SER A 19 -38.96 28.20 -12.69
N LEU A 20 -40.07 27.64 -12.19
CA LEU A 20 -40.10 26.24 -11.73
C LEU A 20 -40.01 25.24 -12.87
N LEU A 21 -40.70 25.50 -13.98
CA LEU A 21 -40.63 24.65 -15.17
C LEU A 21 -39.27 24.77 -15.87
N GLY A 22 -38.69 25.98 -15.93
CA GLY A 22 -37.35 26.21 -16.47
C GLY A 22 -36.26 25.58 -15.61
N GLU A 23 -36.34 25.70 -14.29
CA GLU A 23 -35.45 25.05 -13.34
C GLU A 23 -35.61 23.53 -13.41
N PHE A 24 -36.84 23.01 -13.38
CA PHE A 24 -37.11 21.58 -13.51
C PHE A 24 -36.61 21.00 -14.84
N PHE A 25 -36.83 21.68 -15.98
CA PHE A 25 -36.31 21.21 -17.27
C PHE A 25 -34.79 21.35 -17.35
N SER A 26 -34.19 22.38 -16.77
CA SER A 26 -32.73 22.51 -16.71
C SER A 26 -32.11 21.42 -15.83
N GLU A 27 -32.76 21.11 -14.70
CA GLU A 27 -32.33 20.09 -13.76
C GLU A 27 -32.55 18.69 -14.36
N PHE A 28 -33.64 18.46 -15.08
CA PHE A 28 -33.93 17.22 -15.80
C PHE A 28 -32.99 17.01 -17.01
N LEU A 29 -32.68 18.06 -17.77
CA LEU A 29 -31.71 18.01 -18.87
C LEU A 29 -30.29 17.82 -18.34
N ASP A 30 -29.94 18.41 -17.19
CA ASP A 30 -28.68 18.12 -16.47
C ASP A 30 -28.68 16.67 -15.93
N GLU A 31 -29.81 16.18 -15.41
CA GLU A 31 -29.96 14.78 -14.95
C GLU A 31 -29.76 13.77 -16.08
N ALA A 32 -30.30 14.06 -17.28
CA ALA A 32 -30.17 13.18 -18.44
C ALA A 32 -28.78 13.29 -19.11
N ALA A 33 -28.19 14.48 -19.16
CA ALA A 33 -26.87 14.70 -19.76
C ALA A 33 -25.71 14.17 -18.89
N PHE A 34 -25.92 14.03 -17.58
CA PHE A 34 -24.86 13.69 -16.61
C PHE A 34 -25.21 12.50 -15.68
N ALA A 35 -26.10 11.60 -16.11
CA ALA A 35 -26.54 10.45 -15.31
C ALA A 35 -25.36 9.61 -14.76
N ASP A 36 -24.36 9.32 -15.60
CA ASP A 36 -23.16 8.56 -15.20
C ASP A 36 -22.29 9.32 -14.18
N PHE A 37 -22.26 10.66 -14.28
CA PHE A 37 -21.53 11.52 -13.35
C PHE A 37 -22.20 11.54 -11.98
N ARG A 38 -23.53 11.71 -11.93
CA ARG A 38 -24.33 11.63 -10.69
C ARG A 38 -24.24 10.25 -10.03
N GLN A 39 -24.16 9.19 -10.83
CA GLN A 39 -23.89 7.85 -10.31
C GLN A 39 -22.53 7.79 -9.60
N ALA A 40 -21.48 8.36 -10.19
CA ALA A 40 -20.16 8.42 -9.57
C ALA A 40 -20.16 9.26 -8.28
N GLU A 41 -20.85 10.41 -8.26
CA GLU A 41 -21.04 11.24 -7.05
C GLU A 41 -21.69 10.44 -5.91
N ARG A 42 -22.79 9.73 -6.20
CA ARG A 42 -23.48 8.88 -5.22
C ARG A 42 -22.60 7.76 -4.70
N LEU A 43 -21.78 7.15 -5.54
CA LEU A 43 -20.84 6.10 -5.13
C LEU A 43 -19.76 6.64 -4.19
N VAL A 44 -19.19 7.80 -4.50
CA VAL A 44 -18.19 8.46 -3.64
C VAL A 44 -18.82 8.88 -2.30
N ALA A 45 -20.02 9.46 -2.32
CA ALA A 45 -20.75 9.84 -1.11
C ALA A 45 -21.10 8.63 -0.22
N SER A 46 -21.62 7.56 -0.83
CA SER A 46 -21.91 6.29 -0.15
C SER A 46 -20.66 5.73 0.52
N LEU A 47 -19.53 5.72 -0.20
CA LEU A 47 -18.26 5.23 0.31
C LEU A 47 -17.75 6.05 1.51
N LYS A 48 -17.89 7.38 1.49
CA LYS A 48 -17.54 8.26 2.62
C LYS A 48 -18.39 8.00 3.88
N SER A 49 -19.59 7.41 3.75
CA SER A 49 -20.56 7.23 4.85
C SER A 49 -20.47 5.89 5.60
N GLN A 50 -19.64 4.93 5.15
CA GLN A 50 -19.70 3.54 5.64
C GLN A 50 -19.23 3.31 7.08
N GLY A 51 -18.63 4.29 7.75
CA GLY A 51 -18.19 4.19 9.15
C GLY A 51 -16.96 3.28 9.37
N MET A 52 -16.79 2.84 10.62
CA MET A 52 -15.61 2.09 11.10
C MET A 52 -16.04 0.73 11.69
N THR A 53 -15.14 -0.25 11.63
CA THR A 53 -15.25 -1.54 12.31
C THR A 53 -15.05 -1.37 13.82
N VAL A 54 -15.43 -2.40 14.59
CA VAL A 54 -15.18 -2.45 16.05
C VAL A 54 -13.70 -2.30 16.39
N ALA A 55 -12.82 -2.79 15.51
CA ALA A 55 -11.39 -2.68 15.64
C ALA A 55 -10.84 -1.27 15.34
N GLY A 56 -11.68 -0.31 14.94
CA GLY A 56 -11.27 1.05 14.62
C GLY A 56 -10.69 1.22 13.20
N TYR A 57 -11.04 0.33 12.27
CA TYR A 57 -10.61 0.42 10.87
C TYR A 57 -11.79 0.77 9.94
N PRO A 58 -11.56 1.43 8.79
CA PRO A 58 -12.63 1.76 7.84
C PRO A 58 -13.35 0.51 7.32
N ILE A 59 -14.68 0.58 7.18
CA ILE A 59 -15.48 -0.51 6.57
C ILE A 59 -15.27 -0.59 5.05
N VAL A 60 -14.97 0.55 4.43
CA VAL A 60 -14.61 0.66 3.01
C VAL A 60 -13.42 -0.24 2.72
N ARG A 61 -13.42 -0.96 1.58
CA ARG A 61 -12.32 -1.86 1.19
C ARG A 61 -11.51 -1.30 0.02
N PRO A 62 -10.26 -1.75 -0.18
CA PRO A 62 -9.44 -1.34 -1.33
C PRO A 62 -10.13 -1.57 -2.69
N ALA A 63 -10.80 -2.72 -2.84
CA ALA A 63 -11.53 -3.05 -4.08
C ALA A 63 -12.70 -2.11 -4.36
N ASP A 64 -13.27 -1.46 -3.33
CA ASP A 64 -14.34 -0.47 -3.50
C ASP A 64 -13.76 0.81 -4.14
N CYS A 65 -12.58 1.25 -3.70
CA CYS A 65 -11.84 2.35 -4.32
C CYS A 65 -11.47 2.05 -5.78
N GLY A 66 -11.02 0.82 -6.07
CA GLY A 66 -10.72 0.40 -7.44
C GLY A 66 -11.94 0.48 -8.38
N ARG A 67 -13.14 0.09 -7.90
CA ARG A 67 -14.38 0.19 -8.69
C ARG A 67 -14.80 1.63 -8.97
N ILE A 68 -14.63 2.53 -8.00
CA ILE A 68 -14.90 3.95 -8.21
C ILE A 68 -13.92 4.55 -9.23
N THR A 69 -12.62 4.23 -9.11
CA THR A 69 -11.61 4.67 -10.09
C THR A 69 -11.98 4.21 -11.51
N ALA A 70 -12.44 2.97 -11.67
CA ALA A 70 -12.89 2.44 -12.96
C ALA A 70 -14.14 3.19 -13.48
N THR A 71 -15.11 3.47 -12.60
CA THR A 71 -16.32 4.24 -12.93
C THR A 71 -15.96 5.64 -13.41
N LEU A 72 -15.10 6.35 -12.68
CA LEU A 72 -14.61 7.68 -13.06
C LEU A 72 -13.84 7.65 -14.39
N SER A 73 -13.06 6.60 -14.66
CA SER A 73 -12.41 6.43 -15.97
C SER A 73 -13.42 6.27 -17.09
N GLY A 74 -14.49 5.49 -16.87
CA GLY A 74 -15.58 5.31 -17.84
C GLY A 74 -16.30 6.61 -18.16
N VAL A 75 -16.61 7.41 -17.13
CA VAL A 75 -17.21 8.75 -17.30
C VAL A 75 -16.32 9.67 -18.14
N PHE A 76 -15.02 9.69 -17.86
CA PHE A 76 -14.07 10.47 -18.67
C PHE A 76 -14.02 10.00 -20.12
N GLU A 77 -14.01 8.68 -20.36
CA GLU A 77 -13.98 8.10 -21.70
C GLU A 77 -15.24 8.45 -22.51
N ALA A 78 -16.42 8.37 -21.90
CA ALA A 78 -17.68 8.77 -22.53
C ALA A 78 -17.76 10.28 -22.80
N SER A 79 -17.15 11.10 -21.94
CA SER A 79 -17.30 12.57 -21.96
C SER A 79 -16.09 13.30 -22.55
N GLN A 80 -15.15 12.62 -23.22
CA GLN A 80 -13.93 13.22 -23.79
C GLN A 80 -14.16 14.51 -24.60
N PRO A 81 -15.24 14.66 -25.41
CA PRO A 81 -15.48 15.91 -26.14
C PRO A 81 -15.54 17.14 -25.22
N HIS A 82 -16.20 17.03 -24.06
CA HIS A 82 -16.32 18.13 -23.08
C HIS A 82 -14.98 18.48 -22.43
N PHE A 83 -14.13 17.48 -22.18
CA PHE A 83 -12.78 17.71 -21.68
C PHE A 83 -11.88 18.38 -22.74
N ARG A 84 -12.07 18.11 -24.03
CA ARG A 84 -11.33 18.81 -25.10
C ARG A 84 -11.73 20.29 -25.20
N THR A 85 -13.01 20.59 -25.05
CA THR A 85 -13.53 21.97 -25.11
C THR A 85 -13.34 22.73 -23.80
N ARG A 86 -12.87 22.07 -22.73
CA ARG A 86 -12.70 22.64 -21.38
C ARG A 86 -14.00 23.26 -20.84
N ASP A 87 -15.10 22.56 -21.01
CA ASP A 87 -16.39 22.92 -20.42
C ASP A 87 -16.25 23.03 -18.89
N GLN A 88 -16.29 24.26 -18.36
CA GLN A 88 -15.99 24.52 -16.93
C GLN A 88 -16.98 23.82 -16.00
N THR A 89 -18.23 23.65 -16.41
CA THR A 89 -19.28 23.04 -15.59
C THR A 89 -18.96 21.56 -15.36
N LEU A 90 -18.67 20.81 -16.43
CA LEU A 90 -18.32 19.39 -16.33
C LEU A 90 -16.93 19.20 -15.74
N THR A 91 -15.93 19.88 -16.29
CA THR A 91 -14.52 19.66 -15.92
C THR A 91 -14.23 20.09 -14.49
N GLY A 92 -14.82 21.18 -14.01
CA GLY A 92 -14.71 21.65 -12.63
C GLY A 92 -15.32 20.64 -11.65
N ARG A 93 -16.57 20.21 -11.89
CA ARG A 93 -17.23 19.19 -11.07
C ARG A 93 -16.45 17.89 -11.03
N PHE A 94 -15.92 17.44 -12.17
CA PHE A 94 -15.13 16.20 -12.23
C PHE A 94 -13.81 16.32 -11.46
N GLU A 95 -13.10 17.45 -11.60
CA GLU A 95 -11.86 17.71 -10.86
C GLU A 95 -12.07 17.76 -9.34
N GLU A 96 -13.20 18.33 -8.89
CA GLU A 96 -13.60 18.30 -7.48
C GLU A 96 -13.88 16.88 -7.02
N LEU A 97 -14.74 16.14 -7.73
CA LEU A 97 -15.11 14.77 -7.37
C LEU A 97 -13.90 13.82 -7.29
N ILE A 98 -13.00 13.85 -8.28
CA ILE A 98 -11.81 13.01 -8.27
C ILE A 98 -10.77 13.46 -7.24
N GLY A 99 -10.69 14.76 -6.94
CA GLY A 99 -9.86 15.31 -5.87
C GLY A 99 -10.33 14.83 -4.50
N ASP A 100 -11.62 14.99 -4.24
CA ASP A 100 -12.30 14.51 -3.03
C ASP A 100 -12.14 13.01 -2.81
N PHE A 101 -12.30 12.23 -3.88
CA PHE A 101 -12.11 10.78 -3.85
C PHE A 101 -10.64 10.42 -3.62
N HIS A 102 -9.71 11.16 -4.25
CA HIS A 102 -8.27 10.98 -4.03
C HIS A 102 -7.89 11.20 -2.57
N ASP A 103 -8.33 12.30 -1.95
CA ASP A 103 -8.01 12.64 -0.57
C ASP A 103 -8.61 11.64 0.42
N PHE A 104 -9.83 11.16 0.14
CA PHE A 104 -10.41 10.05 0.87
C PHE A 104 -9.51 8.81 0.80
N CYS A 105 -9.13 8.38 -0.41
CA CYS A 105 -8.27 7.21 -0.59
C CYS A 105 -6.90 7.40 0.08
N GLN A 106 -6.28 8.58 -0.05
CA GLN A 106 -4.96 8.87 0.53
C GLN A 106 -4.96 8.69 2.05
N ARG A 107 -6.07 8.99 2.72
CA ARG A 107 -6.22 8.82 4.18
C ARG A 107 -6.43 7.36 4.59
N ILE A 108 -7.17 6.59 3.79
CA ILE A 108 -7.67 5.26 4.16
C ILE A 108 -6.81 4.14 3.55
N TYR A 109 -6.55 4.22 2.24
CA TYR A 109 -5.73 3.30 1.46
C TYR A 109 -4.80 4.05 0.48
N PRO A 110 -3.63 4.52 0.94
CA PRO A 110 -2.67 5.26 0.11
C PRO A 110 -2.34 4.55 -1.22
N GLY A 111 -2.22 3.22 -1.22
CA GLY A 111 -2.02 2.43 -2.44
C GLY A 111 -3.11 2.60 -3.50
N GLU A 112 -4.38 2.73 -3.10
CA GLU A 112 -5.50 2.93 -4.04
C GLU A 112 -5.59 4.39 -4.51
N ALA A 113 -5.07 5.33 -3.72
CA ALA A 113 -5.06 6.76 -4.08
C ALA A 113 -4.25 7.02 -5.35
N MET A 114 -3.25 6.19 -5.65
CA MET A 114 -2.44 6.28 -6.87
C MET A 114 -3.29 6.12 -8.14
N GLY A 115 -4.29 5.23 -8.13
CA GLY A 115 -5.19 5.04 -9.27
C GLY A 115 -5.95 6.32 -9.63
N ALA A 116 -6.57 6.94 -8.63
CA ALA A 116 -7.25 8.23 -8.78
C ALA A 116 -6.29 9.34 -9.23
N ARG A 117 -5.09 9.40 -8.66
CA ARG A 117 -4.05 10.38 -9.02
C ARG A 117 -3.61 10.25 -10.47
N LEU A 118 -3.34 9.04 -10.95
CA LEU A 118 -2.95 8.76 -12.32
C LEU A 118 -4.08 9.10 -13.30
N LEU A 119 -5.32 8.77 -12.96
CA LEU A 119 -6.49 9.14 -13.75
C LEU A 119 -6.62 10.66 -13.86
N ARG A 120 -6.54 11.38 -12.74
CA ARG A 120 -6.60 12.85 -12.71
C ARG A 120 -5.48 13.47 -13.54
N ALA A 121 -4.25 13.01 -13.38
CA ALA A 121 -3.11 13.47 -14.18
C ALA A 121 -3.30 13.19 -15.69
N ARG A 122 -3.84 12.02 -16.07
CA ARG A 122 -4.16 11.72 -17.47
C ARG A 122 -5.17 12.71 -18.06
N ILE A 123 -6.19 13.08 -17.30
CA ILE A 123 -7.22 14.03 -17.72
C ILE A 123 -6.62 15.43 -17.90
N ARG A 124 -5.83 15.91 -16.93
CA ARG A 124 -5.13 17.20 -17.03
C ARG A 124 -4.20 17.26 -18.24
N LEU A 125 -3.43 16.19 -18.48
CA LEU A 125 -2.57 16.10 -19.64
C LEU A 125 -3.36 16.17 -20.96
N PHE A 126 -4.50 15.48 -21.02
CA PHE A 126 -5.41 15.52 -22.17
C PHE A 126 -5.97 16.92 -22.42
N MET A 127 -6.25 17.67 -21.36
CA MET A 127 -6.66 19.09 -21.45
C MET A 127 -5.49 20.04 -21.76
N GLY A 128 -4.25 19.56 -21.82
CA GLY A 128 -3.04 20.36 -22.06
C GLY A 128 -2.53 21.11 -20.83
N ASP A 129 -2.94 20.74 -19.62
CA ASP A 129 -2.43 21.28 -18.37
C ASP A 129 -1.20 20.50 -17.89
N ALA A 130 -0.06 20.72 -18.55
CA ALA A 130 1.20 20.07 -18.19
C ALA A 130 1.66 20.43 -16.76
N LYS A 131 1.39 21.65 -16.30
CA LYS A 131 1.82 22.10 -14.97
C LYS A 131 1.09 21.34 -13.88
N GLY A 132 -0.23 21.24 -13.97
CA GLY A 132 -1.03 20.48 -13.03
C GLY A 132 -0.73 18.98 -13.04
N VAL A 133 -0.29 18.42 -14.18
CA VAL A 133 0.23 17.05 -14.22
C VAL A 133 1.47 16.90 -13.36
N LEU A 134 2.46 17.78 -13.52
CA LEU A 134 3.70 17.73 -12.75
C LEU A 134 3.45 17.90 -11.26
N GLU A 135 2.52 18.76 -10.84
CA GLU A 135 2.11 18.91 -9.44
C GLU A 135 1.60 17.60 -8.84
N LEU A 136 0.86 16.80 -9.62
CA LEU A 136 0.31 15.52 -9.17
C LEU A 136 1.35 14.39 -9.14
N VAL A 137 2.23 14.31 -10.14
CA VAL A 137 3.05 13.09 -10.36
C VAL A 137 4.50 13.21 -9.93
N SER A 138 5.07 14.43 -9.84
CA SER A 138 6.52 14.63 -9.64
C SER A 138 7.04 13.99 -8.36
N TYR A 139 6.27 14.07 -7.27
CA TYR A 139 6.65 13.50 -5.98
C TYR A 139 6.97 12.00 -6.09
N HIS A 140 6.08 11.25 -6.74
CA HIS A 140 6.20 9.79 -6.88
C HIS A 140 7.11 9.41 -8.06
N ALA A 141 7.18 10.24 -9.11
CA ALA A 141 8.05 10.00 -10.26
C ALA A 141 9.52 9.93 -9.84
N GLN A 142 9.91 10.73 -8.83
CA GLN A 142 11.24 10.74 -8.24
C GLN A 142 11.42 9.71 -7.12
N ARG A 143 10.35 9.06 -6.66
CA ARG A 143 10.33 8.12 -5.52
C ARG A 143 9.75 6.76 -5.91
N PRO A 144 10.45 5.97 -6.75
CA PRO A 144 9.98 4.65 -7.20
C PRO A 144 9.81 3.66 -6.05
N TYR A 145 10.51 3.90 -4.94
CA TYR A 145 10.43 3.13 -3.71
C TYR A 145 9.20 3.47 -2.85
N ALA A 146 8.60 4.65 -3.01
CA ALA A 146 7.40 5.08 -2.27
C ALA A 146 6.09 4.53 -2.87
N LEU A 147 6.17 3.77 -3.95
CA LEU A 147 5.01 3.18 -4.61
C LEU A 147 4.69 1.81 -4.02
N GLU A 148 3.49 1.67 -3.44
CA GLU A 148 3.03 0.42 -2.82
C GLU A 148 2.87 -0.72 -3.83
N ASP A 149 2.45 -0.45 -5.08
CA ASP A 149 2.12 -1.54 -6.00
C ASP A 149 2.34 -1.28 -7.50
N ASN A 150 2.58 -2.39 -8.21
CA ASN A 150 2.68 -2.55 -9.67
C ASN A 150 3.72 -1.68 -10.44
N PRO A 151 4.81 -2.28 -10.95
CA PRO A 151 5.73 -1.62 -11.90
C PRO A 151 5.03 -0.97 -13.11
N GLY A 152 3.85 -1.47 -13.50
CA GLY A 152 3.02 -0.90 -14.56
C GLY A 152 2.34 0.43 -14.19
N GLN A 153 2.02 0.68 -12.92
CA GLN A 153 1.58 2.00 -12.47
C GLN A 153 2.76 2.98 -12.47
N PHE A 154 3.94 2.53 -12.03
CA PHE A 154 5.15 3.36 -12.12
C PHE A 154 5.49 3.72 -13.58
N LEU A 155 5.30 2.80 -14.53
CA LEU A 155 5.46 3.09 -15.95
C LEU A 155 4.49 4.19 -16.42
N GLN A 156 3.20 4.09 -16.07
CA GLN A 156 2.21 5.11 -16.42
C GLN A 156 2.54 6.47 -15.79
N LEU A 157 2.97 6.46 -14.54
CA LEU A 157 3.40 7.66 -13.81
C LEU A 157 4.55 8.36 -14.53
N ILE A 158 5.60 7.60 -14.89
CA ILE A 158 6.77 8.13 -15.60
C ILE A 158 6.41 8.64 -16.99
N GLU A 159 5.48 7.98 -17.69
CA GLU A 159 5.01 8.48 -18.97
C GLU A 159 4.26 9.81 -18.84
N LEU A 160 3.37 9.94 -17.86
CA LEU A 160 2.66 11.21 -17.60
C LEU A 160 3.65 12.32 -17.22
N PHE A 161 4.60 12.02 -16.33
CA PHE A 161 5.67 12.93 -15.93
C PHE A 161 6.50 13.40 -17.14
N ALA A 162 6.97 12.46 -17.95
CA ALA A 162 7.82 12.75 -19.11
C ALA A 162 7.05 13.45 -20.23
N GLN A 163 5.78 13.12 -20.46
CA GLN A 163 4.93 13.81 -21.44
C GLN A 163 4.66 15.25 -21.02
N ALA A 164 4.42 15.52 -19.74
CA ALA A 164 4.23 16.87 -19.23
C ALA A 164 5.50 17.72 -19.37
N HIS A 165 6.67 17.18 -19.01
CA HIS A 165 7.95 17.84 -19.25
C HIS A 165 8.23 18.07 -20.74
N LEU A 166 7.86 17.11 -21.60
CA LEU A 166 8.00 17.27 -23.05
C LEU A 166 7.09 18.38 -23.60
N GLN A 167 5.86 18.51 -23.11
CA GLN A 167 4.96 19.62 -23.47
C GLN A 167 5.51 20.98 -23.01
N GLN A 168 6.23 21.04 -21.90
CA GLN A 168 6.87 22.26 -21.39
C GLN A 168 8.26 22.55 -21.98
N GLY A 169 8.87 21.59 -22.68
CA GLY A 169 10.25 21.70 -23.17
C GLY A 169 11.32 21.55 -22.08
N THR A 170 10.97 21.05 -20.89
CA THR A 170 11.87 20.94 -19.72
C THR A 170 12.35 19.51 -19.46
N LEU A 171 12.19 18.61 -20.44
CA LEU A 171 12.55 17.19 -20.30
C LEU A 171 14.06 16.98 -20.10
N GLU A 172 14.90 17.83 -20.72
CA GLU A 172 16.35 17.76 -20.59
C GLU A 172 16.85 18.16 -19.18
N ASP A 173 16.07 18.95 -18.45
CA ASP A 173 16.41 19.41 -17.10
C ASP A 173 16.15 18.33 -16.03
N THR A 174 15.48 17.24 -16.41
CA THR A 174 15.18 16.15 -15.48
C THR A 174 16.44 15.36 -15.11
N ASN A 175 16.60 15.04 -13.83
CA ASN A 175 17.71 14.19 -13.36
C ASN A 175 17.43 12.69 -13.58
N MET A 176 16.70 12.31 -14.64
CA MET A 176 16.29 10.94 -14.91
C MET A 176 16.89 10.38 -16.20
N SER A 177 17.45 9.18 -16.14
CA SER A 177 17.82 8.41 -17.33
C SER A 177 16.62 7.61 -17.84
N PHE A 178 16.04 8.04 -18.98
CA PHE A 178 14.97 7.29 -19.63
C PHE A 178 15.45 5.95 -20.23
N ILE A 179 16.76 5.81 -20.48
CA ILE A 179 17.36 4.53 -20.88
C ILE A 179 17.40 3.55 -19.69
N ALA A 180 17.85 4.01 -18.52
CA ALA A 180 17.85 3.22 -17.29
C ALA A 180 16.43 2.83 -16.89
N LEU A 181 15.47 3.76 -17.00
CA LEU A 181 14.06 3.49 -16.75
C LEU A 181 13.53 2.39 -17.67
N GLY A 182 13.78 2.49 -18.98
CA GLY A 182 13.36 1.44 -19.92
C GLY A 182 14.00 0.07 -19.63
N ARG A 183 15.29 0.03 -19.24
CA ARG A 183 15.98 -1.18 -18.78
C ARG A 183 15.28 -1.77 -17.54
N TRP A 184 14.99 -0.92 -16.56
CA TRP A 184 14.35 -1.30 -15.31
C TRP A 184 12.92 -1.81 -15.55
N PHE A 185 12.14 -1.11 -16.37
CA PHE A 185 10.79 -1.52 -16.73
C PHE A 185 10.75 -2.85 -17.49
N ALA A 186 11.66 -3.07 -18.43
CA ALA A 186 11.76 -4.35 -19.15
C ALA A 186 12.04 -5.53 -18.20
N ALA A 187 12.72 -5.29 -17.07
CA ALA A 187 13.05 -6.32 -16.10
C ALA A 187 11.96 -6.56 -15.03
N ASN A 188 11.16 -5.53 -14.70
CA ASN A 188 10.23 -5.56 -13.57
C ASN A 188 8.75 -5.52 -13.99
N VAL A 189 8.39 -4.94 -15.14
CA VAL A 189 7.00 -4.87 -15.64
C VAL A 189 6.63 -6.18 -16.33
N ARG A 190 5.64 -6.88 -15.78
CA ARG A 190 5.12 -8.12 -16.37
C ARG A 190 4.62 -7.86 -17.81
N ARG A 191 5.01 -8.72 -18.76
CA ARG A 191 4.66 -8.65 -20.20
C ARG A 191 5.19 -7.42 -20.95
N LEU A 192 6.12 -6.65 -20.37
CA LEU A 192 6.85 -5.62 -21.10
C LEU A 192 8.16 -6.19 -21.64
N SER A 193 8.19 -6.52 -22.94
CA SER A 193 9.42 -6.96 -23.58
C SER A 193 10.43 -5.81 -23.72
N PRO A 194 11.74 -6.10 -23.86
CA PRO A 194 12.75 -5.07 -24.15
C PRO A 194 12.39 -4.20 -25.37
N VAL A 195 11.80 -4.80 -26.42
CA VAL A 195 11.27 -4.08 -27.59
C VAL A 195 10.22 -3.05 -27.14
N ARG A 196 9.19 -3.48 -26.39
CA ARG A 196 8.11 -2.59 -25.95
C ARG A 196 8.62 -1.50 -25.01
N ALA A 197 9.50 -1.83 -24.07
CA ALA A 197 10.11 -0.85 -23.18
C ALA A 197 10.87 0.22 -23.96
N GLY A 198 11.69 -0.20 -24.94
CA GLY A 198 12.40 0.72 -25.81
C GLY A 198 11.45 1.63 -26.59
N THR A 199 10.41 1.06 -27.22
CA THR A 199 9.45 1.88 -28.00
C THR A 199 8.68 2.89 -27.15
N ARG A 200 8.34 2.54 -25.90
CA ARG A 200 7.63 3.46 -24.98
C ARG A 200 8.54 4.57 -24.47
N MET A 201 9.82 4.27 -24.23
CA MET A 201 10.80 5.26 -23.79
C MET A 201 11.40 6.09 -24.93
N ALA A 202 11.27 5.67 -26.19
CA ALA A 202 11.90 6.32 -27.34
C ALA A 202 11.63 7.83 -27.45
N PRO A 203 10.39 8.35 -27.27
CA PRO A 203 10.15 9.80 -27.26
C PRO A 203 11.01 10.51 -26.21
N PHE A 204 11.09 9.95 -25.01
CA PHE A 204 11.78 10.59 -23.89
C PHE A 204 13.30 10.44 -23.97
N VAL A 205 13.79 9.34 -24.56
CA VAL A 205 15.23 9.16 -24.82
C VAL A 205 15.71 10.09 -25.94
N ALA A 206 14.91 10.29 -26.99
CA ALA A 206 15.27 11.15 -28.10
C ALA A 206 15.40 12.63 -27.67
N PHE A 207 14.43 13.12 -26.90
CA PHE A 207 14.31 14.52 -26.48
C PHE A 207 14.76 14.81 -25.04
N GLY A 208 15.19 13.80 -24.29
CA GLY A 208 15.64 13.98 -22.90
C GLY A 208 17.15 14.22 -22.78
N ARG A 209 17.61 14.40 -21.55
CA ARG A 209 19.01 14.59 -21.17
C ARG A 209 19.99 13.61 -21.82
N LYS A 210 21.14 14.09 -22.31
CA LYS A 210 22.27 13.24 -22.72
C LYS A 210 22.92 12.57 -21.50
N GLU A 211 23.17 11.27 -21.58
CA GLU A 211 23.75 10.49 -20.48
C GLU A 211 25.28 10.49 -20.55
N PRO A 212 25.98 11.07 -19.56
CA PRO A 212 27.45 11.17 -19.58
C PRO A 212 28.15 9.85 -19.23
N GLU A 213 27.50 8.93 -18.52
CA GLU A 213 28.16 7.78 -17.90
C GLU A 213 28.42 6.60 -18.86
N ALA A 214 27.76 6.55 -20.01
CA ALA A 214 27.91 5.48 -21.01
C ALA A 214 27.77 6.01 -22.45
N PRO A 215 28.61 6.98 -22.87
CA PRO A 215 28.34 7.88 -24.00
C PRO A 215 28.11 7.13 -25.33
N LEU A 216 28.89 6.08 -25.60
CA LEU A 216 28.73 5.29 -26.83
C LEU A 216 27.41 4.50 -26.84
N ARG A 217 27.06 3.84 -25.73
CA ARG A 217 25.84 3.02 -25.64
C ARG A 217 24.59 3.91 -25.62
N SER A 218 24.62 4.99 -24.86
CA SER A 218 23.52 5.95 -24.77
C SER A 218 23.32 6.68 -26.11
N ALA A 219 24.39 7.01 -26.83
CA ALA A 219 24.32 7.59 -28.17
C ALA A 219 23.66 6.63 -29.19
N VAL A 220 24.04 5.35 -29.20
CA VAL A 220 23.44 4.35 -30.09
C VAL A 220 21.94 4.18 -29.80
N ILE A 221 21.55 4.10 -28.52
CA ILE A 221 20.14 3.96 -28.13
C ILE A 221 19.33 5.21 -28.49
N ARG A 222 19.92 6.40 -28.31
CA ARG A 222 19.29 7.66 -28.70
C ARG A 222 19.10 7.75 -30.21
N TRP A 223 20.14 7.43 -30.99
CA TRP A 223 20.05 7.37 -32.44
C TRP A 223 18.96 6.39 -32.89
N ALA A 224 18.92 5.19 -32.31
CA ALA A 224 17.89 4.19 -32.59
C ALA A 224 16.48 4.70 -32.24
N SER A 225 16.35 5.42 -31.13
CA SER A 225 15.08 6.01 -30.68
C SER A 225 14.62 7.10 -31.65
N GLN A 226 15.53 7.99 -32.09
CA GLN A 226 15.23 9.02 -33.07
C GLN A 226 14.82 8.41 -34.42
N ALA A 227 15.59 7.44 -34.93
CA ALA A 227 15.28 6.75 -36.17
C ALA A 227 13.90 6.06 -36.15
N TYR A 228 13.52 5.48 -35.01
CA TYR A 228 12.18 4.92 -34.80
C TYR A 228 11.08 6.00 -34.89
N LEU A 229 11.27 7.15 -34.23
CA LEU A 229 10.31 8.26 -34.27
C LEU A 229 10.18 8.86 -35.67
N ASP A 230 11.29 9.00 -36.39
CA ASP A 230 11.30 9.50 -37.76
C ASP A 230 10.53 8.56 -38.70
N CYS A 231 10.66 7.24 -38.51
CA CYS A 231 9.85 6.25 -39.23
C CYS A 231 8.34 6.39 -38.94
N LEU A 232 7.96 6.76 -37.71
CA LEU A 232 6.55 7.01 -37.35
C LEU A 232 6.01 8.32 -37.95
N ARG A 233 6.86 9.36 -38.02
CA ARG A 233 6.52 10.68 -38.58
C ARG A 233 6.46 10.69 -40.11
N GLY A 234 7.13 9.75 -40.78
CA GLY A 234 7.23 9.59 -42.24
C GLY A 234 5.93 9.29 -43.01
N ARG A 235 4.80 9.85 -42.58
CA ARG A 235 3.47 9.80 -43.24
C ARG A 235 3.35 10.65 -44.51
N ARG A 236 4.44 11.24 -45.03
CA ARG A 236 4.38 12.24 -46.11
C ARG A 236 4.89 11.79 -47.49
N GLN A 237 5.24 10.52 -47.70
CA GLN A 237 5.56 10.02 -49.05
C GLN A 237 4.60 8.90 -49.49
N PRO A 238 4.11 8.91 -50.74
CA PRO A 238 3.11 7.98 -51.25
C PRO A 238 3.63 6.54 -51.47
N LEU A 239 4.92 6.29 -51.25
CA LEU A 239 5.52 4.97 -51.45
C LEU A 239 5.33 4.05 -50.23
N SER A 240 4.26 3.27 -50.37
CA SER A 240 3.89 2.01 -49.71
C SER A 240 3.90 1.99 -48.16
N PHE A 241 2.70 1.88 -47.62
CA PHE A 241 2.44 1.50 -46.22
C PHE A 241 3.26 0.28 -45.76
N VAL A 242 3.56 -0.65 -46.68
CA VAL A 242 4.36 -1.85 -46.43
C VAL A 242 5.82 -1.52 -46.11
N THR A 243 6.46 -0.64 -46.88
CA THR A 243 7.85 -0.22 -46.64
C THR A 243 8.01 0.55 -45.34
N THR A 244 7.04 1.41 -44.99
CA THR A 244 7.04 2.13 -43.71
C THR A 244 6.85 1.17 -42.53
N LYS A 245 5.94 0.19 -42.64
CA LYS A 245 5.77 -0.85 -41.62
C LYS A 245 7.04 -1.68 -41.44
N LEU A 246 7.66 -2.14 -42.53
CA LEU A 246 8.91 -2.92 -42.48
C LEU A 246 10.05 -2.12 -41.83
N ARG A 247 10.25 -0.86 -42.23
CA ARG A 247 11.26 0.03 -41.62
C ARG A 247 11.00 0.25 -40.14
N SER A 248 9.75 0.54 -39.75
CA SER A 248 9.38 0.70 -38.34
C SER A 248 9.63 -0.58 -37.54
N GLY A 249 9.34 -1.75 -38.11
CA GLY A 249 9.60 -3.05 -37.49
C GLY A 249 11.09 -3.33 -37.28
N LEU A 250 11.93 -2.98 -38.25
CA LEU A 250 13.40 -3.08 -38.13
C LEU A 250 13.94 -2.15 -37.05
N CYS A 251 13.48 -0.89 -37.00
CA CYS A 251 13.87 0.04 -35.94
C CYS A 251 13.43 -0.45 -34.55
N GLN A 252 12.21 -1.00 -34.42
CA GLN A 252 11.74 -1.61 -33.18
C GLN A 252 12.59 -2.80 -32.75
N PHE A 253 12.95 -3.68 -33.69
CA PHE A 253 13.80 -4.83 -33.42
C PHE A 253 15.19 -4.41 -32.95
N PHE A 254 15.82 -3.46 -33.64
CA PHE A 254 17.13 -2.92 -33.27
C PHE A 254 17.10 -2.29 -31.87
N LEU A 255 16.09 -1.46 -31.59
CA LEU A 255 15.90 -0.87 -30.26
C LEU A 255 15.72 -1.95 -29.18
N GLY A 256 14.98 -3.01 -29.49
CA GLY A 256 14.83 -4.17 -28.61
C GLY A 256 16.14 -4.90 -28.33
N LEU A 257 17.02 -5.06 -29.32
CA LEU A 257 18.37 -5.61 -29.12
C LEU A 257 19.19 -4.73 -28.19
N CYS A 258 19.15 -3.41 -28.36
CA CYS A 258 19.85 -2.48 -27.48
C CYS A 258 19.39 -2.65 -26.03
N TYR A 259 18.08 -2.65 -25.76
CA TYR A 259 17.54 -2.85 -24.40
C TYR A 259 17.79 -4.26 -23.85
N ARG A 260 17.83 -5.29 -24.71
CA ARG A 260 18.19 -6.65 -24.29
C ARG A 260 19.63 -6.72 -23.80
N SER A 261 20.55 -5.98 -24.41
CA SER A 261 21.95 -5.93 -23.95
C SER A 261 22.11 -5.30 -22.55
N LEU A 262 21.12 -4.49 -22.12
CA LEU A 262 21.10 -3.85 -20.80
C LEU A 262 20.44 -4.71 -19.70
N SER A 263 19.81 -5.83 -20.05
CA SER A 263 18.87 -6.53 -19.16
C SER A 263 19.50 -7.21 -17.93
N GLY A 264 20.81 -7.51 -17.94
CA GLY A 264 21.50 -8.26 -16.88
C GLY A 264 21.45 -7.61 -15.48
N SER A 265 21.25 -6.29 -15.40
CA SER A 265 21.21 -5.53 -14.13
C SER A 265 19.83 -4.98 -13.76
N GLY A 266 18.79 -5.20 -14.57
CA GLY A 266 17.49 -4.51 -14.45
C GLY A 266 16.69 -4.78 -13.18
N LYS A 267 16.78 -5.99 -12.62
CA LYS A 267 15.94 -6.41 -11.48
C LYS A 267 16.35 -5.83 -10.12
N THR A 268 17.63 -5.48 -9.96
CA THR A 268 18.20 -5.01 -8.69
C THR A 268 19.01 -3.72 -8.85
N GLY A 269 18.91 -3.11 -10.02
CA GLY A 269 19.62 -1.88 -10.34
C GLY A 269 18.73 -0.67 -10.09
N ASP A 270 19.38 0.48 -10.00
CA ASP A 270 18.73 1.78 -9.94
C ASP A 270 17.80 1.99 -11.15
N PRO A 271 16.55 2.44 -10.99
CA PRO A 271 15.70 2.84 -12.12
C PRO A 271 16.20 4.07 -12.88
N PHE A 272 16.99 4.96 -12.28
CA PHE A 272 17.41 6.25 -12.82
C PHE A 272 18.87 6.32 -13.28
N SER A 273 19.67 5.28 -13.03
CA SER A 273 21.07 5.23 -13.46
C SER A 273 21.43 3.90 -14.14
N LEU A 274 22.39 3.97 -15.06
CA LEU A 274 23.06 2.80 -15.63
C LEU A 274 24.31 2.41 -14.83
N ARG A 275 24.85 3.33 -14.03
CA ARG A 275 26.00 3.10 -13.16
C ARG A 275 25.57 2.35 -11.91
N ARG A 276 26.53 1.64 -11.35
CA ARG A 276 26.38 0.92 -10.09
C ARG A 276 27.54 1.27 -9.17
N ASN A 277 27.25 1.57 -7.91
CA ASN A 277 28.28 1.80 -6.91
C ASN A 277 28.60 0.49 -6.17
N ASP A 278 29.63 -0.25 -6.58
CA ASP A 278 29.95 -1.52 -5.92
C ASP A 278 30.51 -1.40 -4.50
N HIS A 279 30.77 -0.19 -4.00
CA HIS A 279 31.28 0.08 -2.65
C HIS A 279 30.27 0.79 -1.74
N GLY A 280 29.05 1.07 -2.22
CA GLY A 280 28.00 1.70 -1.42
C GLY A 280 27.36 0.78 -0.38
N ARG A 281 26.52 1.37 0.48
CA ARG A 281 25.65 0.63 1.41
C ARG A 281 24.56 -0.13 0.66
N VAL A 282 23.77 -0.90 1.41
CA VAL A 282 22.53 -1.51 0.91
C VAL A 282 21.36 -0.61 1.27
N LEU A 283 20.52 -0.31 0.29
CA LEU A 283 19.22 0.34 0.50
C LEU A 283 18.11 -0.71 0.46
N VAL A 284 17.29 -0.76 1.50
CA VAL A 284 16.02 -1.48 1.51
C VAL A 284 14.91 -0.45 1.62
N ALA A 285 13.83 -0.58 0.86
CA ALA A 285 12.69 0.32 0.97
C ALA A 285 11.36 -0.42 1.10
N ARG A 286 10.45 0.13 1.90
CA ARG A 286 9.12 -0.44 2.15
C ARG A 286 8.11 0.67 2.47
N ALA A 287 7.29 1.02 1.48
CA ALA A 287 6.26 2.05 1.57
C ALA A 287 4.95 1.59 2.25
N MET A 288 4.69 0.27 2.23
CA MET A 288 3.45 -0.33 2.72
C MET A 288 3.70 -1.35 3.83
N GLY A 289 2.63 -1.85 4.43
CA GLY A 289 2.67 -3.01 5.33
C GLY A 289 2.30 -2.65 6.77
N GLY A 290 1.93 -3.67 7.52
CA GLY A 290 1.65 -3.55 8.95
C GLY A 290 2.92 -3.69 9.79
N ILE A 291 2.82 -3.33 11.07
CA ILE A 291 3.89 -3.49 12.07
C ILE A 291 4.42 -4.93 12.07
N GLY A 292 3.52 -5.92 11.97
CA GLY A 292 3.90 -7.34 11.92
C GLY A 292 4.80 -7.72 10.73
N ASP A 293 4.53 -7.20 9.54
CA ASP A 293 5.38 -7.45 8.36
C ASP A 293 6.76 -6.82 8.53
N LEU A 294 6.82 -5.61 9.10
CA LEU A 294 8.07 -4.92 9.35
C LEU A 294 8.93 -5.69 10.36
N LEU A 295 8.36 -6.16 11.46
CA LEU A 295 9.07 -7.03 12.41
C LEU A 295 9.62 -8.30 11.72
N MET A 296 8.85 -8.91 10.82
CA MET A 296 9.29 -10.08 10.06
C MET A 296 10.41 -9.79 9.04
N MET A 297 10.65 -8.53 8.70
CA MET A 297 11.77 -8.14 7.83
C MET A 297 13.10 -8.06 8.58
N GLU A 298 13.06 -7.86 9.91
CA GLU A 298 14.24 -7.59 10.73
C GLU A 298 15.37 -8.62 10.54
N PRO A 299 15.12 -9.95 10.53
CA PRO A 299 16.20 -10.93 10.35
C PRO A 299 16.93 -10.81 9.02
N GLY A 300 16.21 -10.36 7.97
CA GLY A 300 16.81 -10.14 6.65
C GLY A 300 17.60 -8.84 6.56
N LEU A 301 17.21 -7.81 7.32
CA LEU A 301 17.96 -6.55 7.44
C LEU A 301 19.28 -6.80 8.16
N GLU A 302 19.22 -7.43 9.33
CA GLU A 302 20.40 -7.80 10.13
C GLU A 302 21.36 -8.69 9.33
N ALA A 303 20.85 -9.75 8.67
CA ALA A 303 21.69 -10.65 7.88
C ALA A 303 22.40 -9.93 6.71
N ASN A 304 21.81 -8.87 6.15
CA ASN A 304 22.47 -8.05 5.15
C ASN A 304 23.51 -7.11 5.78
N ALA A 305 23.21 -6.49 6.92
CA ALA A 305 24.18 -5.66 7.64
C ALA A 305 25.45 -6.46 7.97
N ILE A 306 25.29 -7.66 8.53
CA ILE A 306 26.37 -8.60 8.82
C ILE A 306 27.13 -8.99 7.54
N ARG A 307 26.41 -9.29 6.45
CA ARG A 307 27.02 -9.70 5.18
C ARG A 307 27.92 -8.62 4.57
N TYR A 308 27.54 -7.36 4.69
CA TYR A 308 28.23 -6.24 4.06
C TYR A 308 29.12 -5.45 5.01
N GLY A 309 29.08 -5.75 6.31
CA GLY A 309 29.90 -5.08 7.34
C GLY A 309 29.49 -3.63 7.61
N LEU A 310 28.30 -3.21 7.17
CA LEU A 310 27.76 -1.86 7.31
C LEU A 310 26.26 -1.94 7.59
N PRO A 311 25.69 -1.02 8.39
CA PRO A 311 24.24 -0.95 8.57
C PRO A 311 23.51 -0.78 7.23
N VAL A 312 22.30 -1.34 7.17
CA VAL A 312 21.39 -1.20 6.01
C VAL A 312 20.67 0.13 6.13
N ASP A 313 20.69 0.93 5.07
CA ASP A 313 19.82 2.10 5.00
C ASP A 313 18.41 1.62 4.68
N PHE A 314 17.46 1.84 5.59
CA PHE A 314 16.11 1.34 5.51
C PHE A 314 15.11 2.50 5.38
N ALA A 315 14.56 2.65 4.18
CA ALA A 315 13.58 3.67 3.85
C ALA A 315 12.16 3.18 4.15
N VAL A 316 11.53 3.78 5.17
CA VAL A 316 10.16 3.47 5.61
C VAL A 316 9.42 4.74 6.02
N PRO A 317 8.07 4.73 6.05
CA PRO A 317 7.30 5.85 6.58
C PRO A 317 7.72 6.17 8.03
N ARG A 318 7.89 7.46 8.33
CA ARG A 318 8.36 7.93 9.66
C ARG A 318 7.59 7.36 10.85
N LYS A 319 6.29 7.11 10.70
CA LYS A 319 5.44 6.49 11.73
C LYS A 319 5.90 5.09 12.19
N PHE A 320 6.75 4.42 11.42
CA PHE A 320 7.29 3.10 11.73
C PHE A 320 8.73 3.12 12.24
N PHE A 321 9.36 4.30 12.34
CA PHE A 321 10.70 4.43 12.92
C PHE A 321 10.82 3.80 14.31
N PRO A 322 9.82 3.93 15.22
CA PRO A 322 9.93 3.34 16.55
C PRO A 322 10.11 1.82 16.58
N ILE A 323 9.89 1.10 15.47
CA ILE A 323 10.14 -0.35 15.39
C ILE A 323 11.65 -0.66 15.33
N PHE A 324 12.46 0.25 14.79
CA PHE A 324 13.86 0.02 14.43
C PHE A 324 14.82 1.10 14.94
N GLU A 325 14.34 2.12 15.63
CA GLU A 325 15.13 3.29 16.03
C GLU A 325 16.39 2.92 16.84
N GLN A 326 16.29 1.87 17.66
CA GLN A 326 17.40 1.35 18.47
C GLN A 326 18.16 0.20 17.80
N ASN A 327 17.84 -0.15 16.55
CA ASN A 327 18.46 -1.29 15.87
C ASN A 327 19.83 -0.89 15.29
N PRO A 328 20.95 -1.49 15.76
CA PRO A 328 22.30 -1.12 15.33
C PRO A 328 22.62 -1.54 13.88
N HIS A 329 21.78 -2.38 13.28
CA HIS A 329 21.97 -2.90 11.93
C HIS A 329 21.28 -2.05 10.86
N VAL A 330 20.56 -1.01 11.25
CA VAL A 330 19.70 -0.23 10.35
C VAL A 330 19.92 1.28 10.55
N ASN A 331 20.07 2.03 9.45
CA ASN A 331 19.90 3.48 9.46
C ASN A 331 18.53 3.81 8.89
N LEU A 332 17.71 4.54 9.63
CA LEU A 332 16.36 4.88 9.17
C LEU A 332 16.39 6.09 8.24
N ILE A 333 15.68 5.96 7.11
CA ILE A 333 15.46 7.05 6.15
C ILE A 333 13.95 7.25 6.03
N ASP A 334 13.51 8.50 6.13
CA ASP A 334 12.11 8.84 5.92
C ASP A 334 11.81 8.69 4.44
N ILE A 335 10.98 7.70 4.10
CA ILE A 335 10.63 7.41 2.71
C ILE A 335 9.96 8.60 2.03
N ASP A 336 9.28 9.44 2.81
CA ASP A 336 8.55 10.59 2.34
C ASP A 336 9.40 11.87 2.33
N GLY A 337 10.63 11.79 2.85
CA GLY A 337 11.62 12.87 2.89
C GLY A 337 12.21 13.24 1.52
N PRO A 338 13.41 13.86 1.48
CA PRO A 338 14.11 14.17 0.23
C PRO A 338 14.30 12.93 -0.65
N PRO A 339 14.25 13.07 -2.00
CA PRO A 339 14.50 11.94 -2.89
C PRO A 339 15.86 11.28 -2.62
N ILE A 340 15.87 9.96 -2.51
CA ILE A 340 17.05 9.14 -2.26
C ILE A 340 17.73 8.89 -3.60
N ASP A 341 19.02 9.24 -3.68
CA ASP A 341 19.85 8.86 -4.82
C ASP A 341 20.21 7.37 -4.73
N ILE A 342 19.45 6.55 -5.45
CA ILE A 342 19.63 5.09 -5.47
C ILE A 342 20.98 4.71 -6.09
N SER A 343 21.57 5.56 -6.95
CA SER A 343 22.82 5.28 -7.65
C SER A 343 24.03 5.23 -6.69
N ALA A 344 23.90 5.89 -5.53
CA ALA A 344 24.90 5.86 -4.46
C ALA A 344 24.98 4.49 -3.75
N TYR A 345 24.00 3.61 -3.93
CA TYR A 345 23.91 2.32 -3.25
C TYR A 345 24.45 1.16 -4.08
N ARG A 346 25.02 0.17 -3.39
CA ARG A 346 25.52 -1.06 -4.03
C ARG A 346 24.41 -2.01 -4.45
N ARG A 347 23.36 -2.04 -3.64
CA ARG A 347 22.16 -2.85 -3.84
C ARG A 347 20.97 -2.02 -3.40
N PHE A 348 19.91 -2.13 -4.18
CA PHE A 348 18.61 -1.60 -3.85
C PHE A 348 17.60 -2.74 -3.86
N PHE A 349 16.91 -2.92 -2.73
CA PHE A 349 15.82 -3.87 -2.57
C PHE A 349 14.52 -3.11 -2.31
N ASN A 350 13.71 -2.98 -3.35
CA ASN A 350 12.36 -2.44 -3.21
C ASN A 350 11.41 -3.54 -2.72
N LEU A 351 11.07 -3.50 -1.44
CA LEU A 351 10.11 -4.40 -0.83
C LEU A 351 8.73 -3.77 -0.71
N SER A 352 8.49 -2.56 -1.23
CA SER A 352 7.15 -1.97 -1.30
C SER A 352 6.20 -2.91 -2.02
N GLN A 353 6.65 -3.59 -3.08
CA GLN A 353 5.98 -4.80 -3.57
C GLN A 353 6.20 -5.97 -2.61
N CYS A 354 5.18 -6.29 -1.81
CA CYS A 354 5.30 -7.28 -0.75
C CYS A 354 5.74 -8.66 -1.28
N PRO A 355 6.96 -9.14 -0.92
CA PRO A 355 7.40 -10.48 -1.33
C PRO A 355 6.56 -11.59 -0.72
N ALA A 356 6.08 -11.40 0.51
CA ALA A 356 5.24 -12.34 1.23
C ALA A 356 3.90 -12.52 0.49
N SER A 357 3.11 -11.45 0.33
CA SER A 357 1.83 -11.53 -0.38
C SER A 357 1.96 -12.06 -1.81
N ARG A 358 3.04 -11.72 -2.52
CA ARG A 358 3.32 -12.23 -3.87
C ARG A 358 3.67 -13.71 -3.88
N TYR A 359 4.36 -14.21 -2.86
CA TYR A 359 4.67 -15.63 -2.71
C TYR A 359 3.40 -16.41 -2.32
N GLU A 360 2.67 -15.92 -1.31
CA GLU A 360 1.45 -16.51 -0.78
C GLU A 360 0.40 -16.66 -1.89
N SER A 361 0.04 -15.58 -2.57
CA SER A 361 -0.97 -15.58 -3.66
C SER A 361 -0.68 -16.54 -4.82
N ARG A 362 0.59 -16.92 -5.04
CA ARG A 362 0.99 -17.87 -6.10
C ARG A 362 1.04 -19.33 -5.64
N ARG A 363 0.96 -19.57 -4.34
CA ARG A 363 1.21 -20.87 -3.71
C ARG A 363 0.03 -21.40 -2.91
N VAL A 364 -0.95 -20.55 -2.56
CA VAL A 364 -2.20 -20.99 -1.93
C VAL A 364 -2.79 -22.19 -2.69
N PRO A 365 -3.20 -23.27 -1.99
CA PRO A 365 -3.20 -23.42 -0.53
C PRO A 365 -1.87 -23.90 0.09
N GLU A 366 -0.93 -24.40 -0.70
CA GLU A 366 0.33 -25.00 -0.22
C GLU A 366 1.46 -23.99 0.02
N ILE A 367 1.37 -23.26 1.13
CA ILE A 367 2.42 -22.33 1.53
C ILE A 367 3.49 -23.06 2.34
N LYS A 368 4.74 -22.99 1.88
CA LYS A 368 5.88 -23.74 2.46
C LYS A 368 6.94 -22.86 3.09
N LYS A 369 6.75 -21.54 3.16
CA LYS A 369 7.73 -20.60 3.70
C LYS A 369 7.05 -19.56 4.58
N GLY A 370 7.62 -19.28 5.74
CA GLY A 370 7.15 -18.24 6.63
C GLY A 370 7.49 -16.84 6.12
N ARG A 371 6.92 -15.80 6.74
CA ARG A 371 7.13 -14.41 6.29
C ARG A 371 8.58 -13.96 6.41
N VAL A 372 9.30 -14.33 7.48
CA VAL A 372 10.74 -14.10 7.63
C VAL A 372 11.52 -14.60 6.40
N GLU A 373 11.26 -15.85 5.99
CA GLU A 373 11.89 -16.42 4.80
C GLU A 373 11.58 -15.63 3.53
N THR A 374 10.31 -15.26 3.33
CA THR A 374 9.89 -14.56 2.11
C THR A 374 10.46 -13.14 2.01
N PHE A 375 10.53 -12.40 3.12
CA PHE A 375 11.12 -11.06 3.16
C PHE A 375 12.64 -11.12 2.97
N ALA A 376 13.31 -12.04 3.66
CA ALA A 376 14.74 -12.29 3.50
C ALA A 376 15.09 -12.68 2.05
N MET A 377 14.26 -13.51 1.40
CA MET A 377 14.39 -13.80 -0.03
C MET A 377 14.24 -12.55 -0.91
N GLY A 378 13.31 -11.65 -0.58
CA GLY A 378 13.15 -10.35 -1.25
C GLY A 378 14.44 -9.50 -1.17
N MET A 379 15.16 -9.63 -0.07
CA MET A 379 16.47 -9.00 0.19
C MET A 379 17.68 -9.83 -0.29
N GLN A 380 17.44 -10.93 -1.02
CA GLN A 380 18.47 -11.86 -1.49
C GLN A 380 19.35 -12.46 -0.38
N VAL A 381 18.79 -12.57 0.82
CA VAL A 381 19.36 -13.33 1.92
C VAL A 381 18.92 -14.78 1.75
N ASN A 382 19.89 -15.69 1.69
CA ASN A 382 19.63 -17.12 1.54
C ASN A 382 19.43 -17.79 2.90
N ARG A 383 18.94 -19.03 2.90
CA ARG A 383 18.67 -19.81 4.11
C ARG A 383 19.89 -19.94 5.03
N GLN A 384 21.08 -20.12 4.48
CA GLN A 384 22.31 -20.26 5.26
C GLN A 384 22.63 -18.99 6.06
N ARG A 385 22.40 -17.80 5.49
CA ARG A 385 22.61 -16.54 6.20
C ARG A 385 21.56 -16.30 7.29
N LEU A 386 20.31 -16.65 7.04
CA LEU A 386 19.28 -16.60 8.08
C LEU A 386 19.56 -17.57 9.22
N LEU A 387 20.07 -18.78 8.91
CA LEU A 387 20.53 -19.72 9.93
C LEU A 387 21.65 -19.13 10.79
N LYS A 388 22.59 -18.39 10.19
CA LYS A 388 23.65 -17.69 10.93
C LYS A 388 23.13 -16.55 11.81
N GLN A 389 22.08 -15.85 11.37
CA GLN A 389 21.42 -14.81 12.15
C GLN A 389 20.55 -15.40 13.28
N GLY A 390 20.05 -16.63 13.11
CA GLY A 390 19.30 -17.37 14.13
C GLY A 390 17.79 -17.40 13.91
N TRP A 391 17.27 -16.85 12.82
CA TRP A 391 15.83 -16.74 12.49
C TRP A 391 15.00 -15.92 13.47
N LYS A 392 15.64 -15.32 14.47
CA LYS A 392 14.97 -14.59 15.54
C LYS A 392 14.68 -13.18 15.06
N ILE A 393 13.46 -12.72 15.28
CA ILE A 393 13.12 -11.30 15.18
C ILE A 393 13.81 -10.63 16.37
N ASN A 394 14.77 -9.75 16.13
CA ASN A 394 15.40 -8.99 17.21
C ASN A 394 14.71 -7.63 17.34
N HIS A 395 14.54 -7.18 18.58
CA HIS A 395 14.10 -5.83 18.88
C HIS A 395 14.97 -5.29 20.01
N PHE A 396 15.32 -4.01 19.90
CA PHE A 396 16.30 -3.36 20.74
C PHE A 396 15.60 -2.26 21.53
N LEU A 397 15.84 -2.19 22.83
CA LEU A 397 15.26 -1.18 23.72
C LEU A 397 16.35 -0.20 24.14
N SER A 398 15.96 1.07 24.29
CA SER A 398 16.79 2.08 24.95
C SER A 398 16.60 2.04 26.47
N THR A 399 17.48 2.71 27.20
CA THR A 399 17.31 2.94 28.65
C THR A 399 16.03 3.72 28.96
N ASP A 400 15.63 4.62 28.08
CA ASP A 400 14.41 5.42 28.23
C ASP A 400 13.15 4.57 28.04
N ASP A 401 13.19 3.62 27.09
CA ASP A 401 12.10 2.64 26.91
C ASP A 401 11.94 1.76 28.15
N GLU A 402 13.06 1.30 28.73
CA GLU A 402 13.05 0.50 29.95
C GLU A 402 12.48 1.29 31.13
N ALA A 403 12.95 2.52 31.34
CA ALA A 403 12.45 3.41 32.40
C ALA A 403 10.98 3.76 32.22
N PHE A 404 10.53 4.02 30.99
CA PHE A 404 9.12 4.23 30.67
C PHE A 404 8.27 3.02 31.07
N CYS A 405 8.71 1.80 30.73
CA CYS A 405 7.99 0.59 31.08
C CYS A 405 7.84 0.44 32.59
N ASP A 406 8.92 0.63 33.36
CA ASP A 406 8.88 0.50 34.81
C ASP A 406 7.95 1.52 35.46
N ASP A 407 7.99 2.77 35.01
CA ASP A 407 7.11 3.83 35.49
C ASP A 407 5.65 3.61 35.10
N PHE A 408 5.40 3.17 33.86
CA PHE A 408 4.05 2.83 33.39
C PHE A 408 3.41 1.74 34.24
N LEU A 409 4.14 0.65 34.52
CA LEU A 409 3.64 -0.46 35.34
C LEU A 409 3.38 -0.04 36.79
N LYS A 410 4.28 0.75 37.40
CA LYS A 410 4.10 1.29 38.76
C LYS A 410 2.90 2.23 38.86
N ARG A 411 2.72 3.13 37.89
CA ARG A 411 1.59 4.07 37.86
C ARG A 411 0.24 3.36 37.79
N HIS A 412 0.17 2.21 37.13
CA HIS A 412 -1.05 1.42 37.01
C HIS A 412 -1.18 0.29 38.05
N GLY A 413 -0.14 0.04 38.85
CA GLY A 413 -0.13 -1.00 39.88
C GLY A 413 -0.27 -2.42 39.32
N ILE A 414 0.18 -2.67 38.07
CA ILE A 414 0.00 -3.95 37.37
C ILE A 414 1.32 -4.72 37.24
N GLY A 415 1.22 -6.05 37.35
CA GLY A 415 2.36 -6.95 37.24
C GLY A 415 3.37 -6.80 38.38
N LYS A 416 4.24 -7.80 38.54
CA LYS A 416 5.23 -7.83 39.64
C LYS A 416 6.13 -6.59 39.68
N ALA A 417 6.53 -6.08 38.52
CA ALA A 417 7.37 -4.89 38.39
C ALA A 417 6.66 -3.59 38.83
N GLY A 418 5.33 -3.53 38.67
CA GLY A 418 4.50 -2.40 39.10
C GLY A 418 4.02 -2.48 40.56
N GLY A 419 4.41 -3.53 41.30
CA GLY A 419 3.89 -3.82 42.64
C GLY A 419 2.59 -4.64 42.65
N GLY A 420 2.11 -5.07 41.48
CA GLY A 420 0.99 -5.99 41.34
C GLY A 420 1.34 -7.39 41.86
N LYS A 421 0.37 -8.05 42.50
CA LYS A 421 0.54 -9.42 43.01
C LYS A 421 0.27 -10.48 41.94
N ARG A 422 -0.37 -10.09 40.84
CA ARG A 422 -0.81 -10.98 39.79
C ARG A 422 0.18 -10.99 38.61
N PRO A 423 0.24 -12.09 37.87
CA PRO A 423 0.97 -12.14 36.61
C PRO A 423 0.44 -11.14 35.59
N LEU A 424 1.33 -10.58 34.78
CA LEU A 424 0.94 -9.65 33.72
C LEU A 424 0.80 -10.38 32.38
N VAL A 425 -0.39 -10.38 31.80
CA VAL A 425 -0.71 -11.01 30.53
C VAL A 425 -1.07 -9.95 29.49
N GLY A 426 -0.39 -9.99 28.35
CA GLY A 426 -0.74 -9.17 27.20
C GLY A 426 -1.92 -9.75 26.43
N VAL A 427 -2.82 -8.91 25.94
CA VAL A 427 -3.88 -9.32 25.00
C VAL A 427 -3.90 -8.39 23.80
N GLN A 428 -3.78 -8.95 22.59
CA GLN A 428 -4.09 -8.24 21.36
C GLN A 428 -5.45 -8.72 20.82
N PRO A 429 -6.53 -7.95 21.02
CA PRO A 429 -7.89 -8.43 20.77
C PRO A 429 -8.27 -8.45 19.29
N PHE A 430 -7.73 -7.53 18.50
CA PHE A 430 -8.19 -7.27 17.14
C PHE A 430 -7.05 -7.23 16.11
N SER A 431 -7.43 -7.58 14.88
CA SER A 431 -6.65 -7.42 13.68
C SER A 431 -7.09 -6.17 12.91
N ARG A 432 -6.29 -5.78 11.91
CA ARG A 432 -6.76 -4.87 10.86
C ARG A 432 -7.89 -5.50 10.04
N ASP A 433 -7.77 -6.81 9.85
CA ASP A 433 -8.64 -7.62 9.03
C ASP A 433 -9.72 -8.26 9.91
N SER A 434 -10.93 -7.69 9.91
CA SER A 434 -11.99 -8.08 10.87
C SER A 434 -12.35 -9.57 10.85
N TYR A 435 -12.18 -10.25 9.72
CA TYR A 435 -12.43 -11.69 9.60
C TYR A 435 -11.51 -12.57 10.44
N LYS A 436 -10.42 -12.04 10.99
CA LYS A 436 -9.51 -12.73 11.90
C LYS A 436 -9.86 -12.51 13.36
N ASP A 437 -10.83 -11.66 13.67
CA ASP A 437 -11.19 -11.33 15.03
C ASP A 437 -12.03 -12.43 15.68
N HIS A 438 -11.86 -12.58 16.99
CA HIS A 438 -12.66 -13.50 17.78
C HIS A 438 -13.93 -12.79 18.29
N PRO A 439 -15.15 -13.27 17.99
CA PRO A 439 -16.37 -12.56 18.37
C PRO A 439 -16.58 -12.45 19.89
N GLY A 440 -16.10 -13.44 20.65
CA GLY A 440 -16.15 -13.45 22.13
C GLY A 440 -14.89 -12.89 22.82
N ILE A 441 -14.13 -12.01 22.18
CA ILE A 441 -12.83 -11.55 22.73
C ILE A 441 -12.96 -10.81 24.08
N ALA A 442 -14.06 -10.08 24.28
CA ALA A 442 -14.33 -9.39 25.53
C ALA A 442 -14.49 -10.38 26.71
N ASP A 443 -15.14 -11.52 26.48
CA ASP A 443 -15.32 -12.55 27.49
C ASP A 443 -14.01 -13.27 27.80
N ILE A 444 -13.16 -13.46 26.79
CA ILE A 444 -11.80 -13.99 26.98
C ILE A 444 -10.97 -13.04 27.86
N ILE A 445 -10.99 -11.74 27.57
CA ILE A 445 -10.26 -10.73 28.37
C ILE A 445 -10.74 -10.76 29.83
N ARG A 446 -12.06 -10.70 30.07
CA ARG A 446 -12.62 -10.75 31.42
C ARG A 446 -12.26 -12.04 32.15
N ALA A 447 -12.22 -13.16 31.44
CA ALA A 447 -11.87 -14.44 32.03
C ALA A 447 -10.37 -14.50 32.43
N ILE A 448 -9.48 -13.96 31.60
CA ILE A 448 -8.04 -13.85 31.93
C ILE A 448 -7.84 -12.92 33.14
N ALA A 449 -8.57 -11.80 33.20
CA ALA A 449 -8.46 -10.78 34.23
C ALA A 449 -8.88 -11.23 35.65
N LYS A 450 -9.53 -12.40 35.78
CA LYS A 450 -9.87 -12.96 37.11
C LYS A 450 -8.61 -13.26 37.92
N ASP A 451 -7.62 -13.89 37.28
CA ASP A 451 -6.41 -14.40 37.95
C ASP A 451 -5.13 -13.65 37.54
N ASN A 452 -5.22 -12.72 36.58
CA ASN A 452 -4.07 -12.03 36.00
C ASN A 452 -4.35 -10.53 35.88
N ASP A 453 -3.30 -9.72 35.91
CA ASP A 453 -3.37 -8.36 35.37
C ASP A 453 -3.29 -8.44 33.84
N VAL A 454 -4.11 -7.68 33.14
CA VAL A 454 -4.23 -7.68 31.68
C VAL A 454 -3.76 -6.36 31.11
N LEU A 455 -2.83 -6.43 30.15
CA LEU A 455 -2.41 -5.30 29.33
C LEU A 455 -2.93 -5.47 27.90
N ILE A 456 -3.87 -4.63 27.49
CA ILE A 456 -4.50 -4.67 26.17
C ILE A 456 -3.66 -3.87 25.17
N PHE A 457 -3.15 -4.56 24.15
CA PHE A 457 -2.39 -3.97 23.04
C PHE A 457 -3.29 -3.65 21.86
N HIS A 458 -3.83 -2.43 21.83
CA HIS A 458 -4.58 -1.91 20.68
C HIS A 458 -4.57 -0.37 20.65
N HIS A 459 -4.94 0.21 19.52
CA HIS A 459 -5.03 1.67 19.37
C HIS A 459 -6.38 2.25 19.80
N VAL A 460 -7.42 1.42 19.94
CA VAL A 460 -8.75 1.83 20.39
C VAL A 460 -8.90 1.54 21.88
N ALA A 461 -9.29 2.54 22.67
CA ALA A 461 -9.57 2.40 24.10
C ALA A 461 -11.01 1.96 24.40
N ASN A 462 -11.98 2.41 23.58
CA ASN A 462 -13.39 2.21 23.83
C ASN A 462 -13.91 0.87 23.29
N GLY A 463 -14.94 0.31 23.94
CA GLY A 463 -15.60 -0.93 23.48
C GLY A 463 -14.86 -2.23 23.85
N LEU A 464 -13.77 -2.12 24.61
CA LEU A 464 -13.06 -3.23 25.24
C LEU A 464 -13.36 -3.26 26.75
N PRO A 465 -13.24 -4.42 27.41
CA PRO A 465 -13.40 -4.50 28.86
C PRO A 465 -12.44 -3.56 29.61
N ASP A 466 -12.96 -2.92 30.65
CA ASP A 466 -12.23 -2.12 31.62
C ASP A 466 -12.48 -2.67 33.04
N GLY A 467 -11.72 -2.17 34.02
CA GLY A 467 -11.84 -2.55 35.42
C GLY A 467 -10.51 -2.81 36.11
N GLU A 468 -10.58 -3.30 37.34
CA GLU A 468 -9.40 -3.54 38.18
C GLU A 468 -8.42 -4.53 37.53
N GLY A 469 -7.17 -4.09 37.35
CA GLY A 469 -6.11 -4.86 36.71
C GLY A 469 -6.24 -5.02 35.21
N ILE A 470 -7.14 -4.31 34.54
CA ILE A 470 -7.17 -4.22 33.08
C ILE A 470 -6.66 -2.83 32.69
N THR A 471 -5.57 -2.79 31.94
CA THR A 471 -4.95 -1.55 31.43
C THR A 471 -4.80 -1.63 29.93
N THR A 472 -4.91 -0.50 29.23
CA THR A 472 -4.76 -0.42 27.77
C THR A 472 -3.53 0.39 27.38
N THR A 473 -2.90 0.02 26.26
CA THR A 473 -1.84 0.80 25.62
C THR A 473 -2.38 1.85 24.64
N ALA A 474 -3.70 1.98 24.50
CA ALA A 474 -4.31 2.93 23.57
C ALA A 474 -3.85 4.36 23.87
N GLY A 475 -3.48 5.09 22.81
CA GLY A 475 -2.93 6.45 22.92
C GLY A 475 -1.43 6.52 23.20
N LEU A 476 -0.76 5.40 23.52
CA LEU A 476 0.70 5.38 23.66
C LEU A 476 1.39 5.45 22.29
N PRO A 477 2.60 6.05 22.22
CA PRO A 477 3.49 5.88 21.07
C PRO A 477 3.76 4.41 20.76
N LEU A 478 3.98 4.10 19.47
CA LEU A 478 4.24 2.73 19.02
C LEU A 478 5.45 2.10 19.72
N GLY A 479 6.56 2.83 19.86
CA GLY A 479 7.77 2.34 20.51
C GLY A 479 7.52 1.91 21.95
N HIS A 480 6.84 2.75 22.74
CA HIS A 480 6.43 2.44 24.11
C HIS A 480 5.51 1.21 24.19
N SER A 481 4.56 1.08 23.26
CA SER A 481 3.69 -0.10 23.20
C SER A 481 4.48 -1.38 22.89
N LEU A 482 5.47 -1.31 21.99
CA LEU A 482 6.36 -2.44 21.70
C LEU A 482 7.25 -2.77 22.89
N ALA A 483 7.80 -1.76 23.57
CA ALA A 483 8.64 -1.94 24.76
C ALA A 483 7.89 -2.65 25.89
N LEU A 484 6.61 -2.33 26.11
CA LEU A 484 5.77 -3.00 27.12
C LEU A 484 5.59 -4.51 26.88
N VAL A 485 5.76 -5.00 25.65
CA VAL A 485 5.76 -6.44 25.35
C VAL A 485 6.93 -7.14 26.07
N SER A 486 8.05 -6.48 26.33
CA SER A 486 9.16 -7.07 27.10
C SER A 486 8.81 -7.38 28.56
N ARG A 487 7.71 -6.83 29.09
CA ARG A 487 7.35 -6.91 30.51
C ARG A 487 6.23 -7.89 30.82
N ILE A 488 5.55 -8.44 29.81
CA ILE A 488 4.46 -9.41 30.02
C ILE A 488 5.03 -10.83 30.16
N GLU A 489 4.33 -11.68 30.93
CA GLU A 489 4.71 -13.08 31.13
C GLU A 489 4.19 -13.98 29.99
N ALA A 490 3.12 -13.59 29.32
CA ALA A 490 2.55 -14.27 28.16
C ALA A 490 1.66 -13.31 27.36
N MET A 491 1.38 -13.65 26.09
CA MET A 491 0.50 -12.93 25.18
C MET A 491 -0.63 -13.84 24.71
N VAL A 492 -1.86 -13.33 24.69
CA VAL A 492 -2.98 -13.93 23.93
C VAL A 492 -3.29 -13.00 22.75
N SER A 493 -3.21 -13.50 21.52
CA SER A 493 -3.30 -12.64 20.34
C SER A 493 -3.99 -13.31 19.16
N VAL A 494 -4.79 -12.56 18.41
CA VAL A 494 -5.23 -12.95 17.05
C VAL A 494 -4.06 -12.83 16.05
N ASP A 495 -4.24 -13.30 14.82
CA ASP A 495 -3.25 -13.13 13.73
C ASP A 495 -3.07 -11.64 13.34
N SER A 496 -2.19 -10.94 14.07
CA SER A 496 -1.95 -9.50 13.97
C SER A 496 -0.58 -9.08 14.54
N ALA A 497 -0.28 -7.78 14.56
CA ALA A 497 1.06 -7.24 14.80
C ALA A 497 1.77 -7.71 16.10
N PHE A 498 1.09 -7.73 17.24
CA PHE A 498 1.68 -8.05 18.53
C PHE A 498 1.88 -9.56 18.77
N LEU A 499 1.24 -10.43 17.98
CA LEU A 499 1.67 -11.84 17.87
C LEU A 499 3.16 -11.92 17.48
N HIS A 500 3.56 -11.12 16.50
CA HIS A 500 4.93 -11.09 16.00
C HIS A 500 5.87 -10.28 16.91
N ALA A 501 5.38 -9.21 17.54
CA ALA A 501 6.16 -8.45 18.51
C ALA A 501 6.54 -9.31 19.73
N ALA A 502 5.63 -10.15 20.22
CA ALA A 502 5.93 -11.07 21.32
C ALA A 502 7.07 -12.05 20.98
N SER A 503 7.18 -12.47 19.71
CA SER A 503 8.31 -13.29 19.27
C SER A 503 9.66 -12.59 19.36
N ALA A 504 9.70 -11.25 19.35
CA ALA A 504 10.96 -10.52 19.44
C ALA A 504 11.61 -10.62 20.81
N PHE A 505 10.78 -10.73 21.85
CA PHE A 505 11.17 -10.85 23.25
C PHE A 505 11.11 -12.28 23.78
N ASP A 506 10.91 -13.28 22.92
CA ASP A 506 10.70 -14.68 23.31
C ASP A 506 9.58 -14.86 24.37
N VAL A 507 8.55 -14.00 24.31
CA VAL A 507 7.35 -14.09 25.16
C VAL A 507 6.48 -15.26 24.70
N PRO A 508 6.00 -16.12 25.61
CA PRO A 508 5.02 -17.17 25.30
C PRO A 508 3.75 -16.60 24.67
N VAL A 509 3.30 -17.15 23.55
CA VAL A 509 2.07 -16.71 22.88
C VAL A 509 1.04 -17.82 22.75
N VAL A 510 -0.20 -17.54 23.15
CA VAL A 510 -1.39 -18.28 22.73
C VAL A 510 -2.00 -17.55 21.55
N ALA A 511 -1.84 -18.10 20.36
CA ALA A 511 -2.23 -17.45 19.11
C ALA A 511 -3.56 -18.01 18.59
N LEU A 512 -4.55 -17.14 18.39
CA LEU A 512 -5.89 -17.48 17.93
C LEU A 512 -5.95 -17.38 16.40
N PHE A 513 -6.14 -18.51 15.72
CA PHE A 513 -6.16 -18.58 14.27
C PHE A 513 -7.45 -19.18 13.73
N GLY A 514 -7.83 -18.75 12.53
CA GLY A 514 -8.97 -19.29 11.81
C GLY A 514 -8.71 -19.33 10.31
N PRO A 515 -9.00 -18.25 9.55
CA PRO A 515 -8.90 -18.29 8.09
C PRO A 515 -7.49 -18.42 7.51
N THR A 516 -6.46 -18.01 8.25
CA THR A 516 -5.05 -18.04 7.87
C THR A 516 -4.35 -19.28 8.43
N ASP A 517 -3.22 -19.67 7.83
CA ASP A 517 -2.44 -20.84 8.26
C ASP A 517 -1.54 -20.51 9.44
N ALA A 518 -1.88 -21.05 10.61
CA ALA A 518 -1.12 -20.83 11.83
C ALA A 518 0.34 -21.29 11.68
N HIS A 519 0.58 -22.45 11.04
CA HIS A 519 1.94 -23.02 10.93
C HIS A 519 2.88 -22.12 10.13
N THR A 520 2.40 -21.58 9.01
CA THR A 520 3.22 -20.71 8.17
C THR A 520 3.50 -19.37 8.86
N LEU A 521 2.47 -18.76 9.47
CA LEU A 521 2.58 -17.43 10.07
C LEU A 521 3.41 -17.43 11.35
N THR A 522 3.36 -18.52 12.12
CA THR A 522 4.13 -18.67 13.36
C THR A 522 5.38 -19.52 13.23
N ARG A 523 5.78 -19.90 12.01
CA ARG A 523 6.90 -20.83 11.74
C ARG A 523 8.20 -20.51 12.48
N HIS A 524 8.49 -19.22 12.66
CA HIS A 524 9.72 -18.74 13.26
C HIS A 524 9.54 -18.25 14.71
N HIS A 525 8.35 -18.46 15.30
CA HIS A 525 8.10 -18.12 16.70
C HIS A 525 8.52 -19.31 17.56
N ARG A 526 9.38 -19.08 18.54
CA ARG A 526 9.95 -20.15 19.37
C ARG A 526 8.98 -20.68 20.43
N ARG A 527 8.19 -19.78 21.04
CA ARG A 527 7.27 -20.08 22.14
C ARG A 527 5.85 -19.70 21.74
N VAL A 528 5.22 -20.53 20.92
CA VAL A 528 3.85 -20.31 20.43
C VAL A 528 3.01 -21.57 20.54
N LYS A 529 1.79 -21.42 21.08
CA LYS A 529 0.73 -22.41 21.02
C LYS A 529 -0.39 -21.86 20.17
N THR A 530 -0.72 -22.55 19.08
CA THR A 530 -1.76 -22.12 18.15
C THR A 530 -3.08 -22.79 18.48
N LEU A 531 -4.12 -22.00 18.69
CA LEU A 531 -5.50 -22.48 18.77
C LEU A 531 -6.13 -22.32 17.40
N TRP A 532 -6.14 -23.41 16.64
CA TRP A 532 -6.49 -23.40 15.22
C TRP A 532 -7.37 -24.58 14.86
N ARG A 533 -8.62 -24.31 14.45
CA ARG A 533 -9.67 -25.33 14.21
C ARG A 533 -9.57 -26.01 12.84
N LYS A 534 -8.37 -26.33 12.37
CA LYS A 534 -8.17 -26.97 11.06
C LYS A 534 -8.89 -28.33 10.93
N ASP A 535 -8.96 -29.07 12.04
CA ASP A 535 -9.54 -30.42 12.06
C ASP A 535 -11.08 -30.38 12.13
N SER A 536 -11.66 -29.25 12.55
CA SER A 536 -13.11 -29.03 12.62
C SER A 536 -13.67 -28.34 11.37
N PHE A 537 -12.82 -27.69 10.57
CA PHE A 537 -13.23 -26.92 9.39
C PHE A 537 -12.37 -27.26 8.18
N ALA A 538 -12.89 -28.08 7.27
CA ALA A 538 -12.15 -28.53 6.07
C ALA A 538 -11.69 -27.38 5.14
N CYS A 539 -12.33 -26.21 5.22
CA CYS A 539 -11.91 -25.05 4.43
C CYS A 539 -10.68 -24.33 5.01
N VAL A 540 -10.23 -24.66 6.23
CA VAL A 540 -9.16 -23.96 6.93
C VAL A 540 -7.80 -24.60 6.58
N PRO A 541 -6.79 -23.82 6.11
CA PRO A 541 -6.81 -22.38 5.86
C PRO A 541 -7.46 -22.02 4.52
N CYS A 542 -8.40 -21.07 4.53
CA CYS A 542 -9.07 -20.61 3.31
C CYS A 542 -8.39 -19.39 2.68
N TRP A 543 -7.47 -18.74 3.41
CA TRP A 543 -6.75 -17.54 2.97
C TRP A 543 -7.67 -16.44 2.43
N ARG A 544 -8.89 -16.35 2.99
CA ARG A 544 -9.84 -15.29 2.62
C ARG A 544 -9.32 -13.94 3.10
N ASN A 545 -9.79 -12.88 2.45
CA ASN A 545 -9.53 -11.49 2.79
C ASN A 545 -10.87 -10.74 2.98
N GLU A 546 -10.84 -9.43 3.23
CA GLU A 546 -12.06 -8.63 3.45
C GLU A 546 -13.00 -8.57 2.23
N ASP A 547 -12.47 -8.84 1.03
CA ASP A 547 -13.27 -8.90 -0.19
C ASP A 547 -14.05 -10.22 -0.32
N LYS A 548 -13.54 -11.30 0.27
CA LYS A 548 -14.07 -12.66 0.15
C LYS A 548 -14.88 -13.05 1.37
N ALA A 549 -16.19 -13.25 1.14
CA ALA A 549 -17.09 -13.80 2.14
C ALA A 549 -16.65 -15.22 2.57
N CYS A 550 -16.95 -15.57 3.82
CA CYS A 550 -16.74 -16.92 4.32
C CYS A 550 -17.65 -17.89 3.58
N ALA A 551 -17.09 -19.00 3.07
CA ALA A 551 -17.85 -20.02 2.35
C ALA A 551 -18.89 -20.75 3.22
N ILE A 552 -18.74 -20.70 4.55
CA ILE A 552 -19.63 -21.38 5.50
C ILE A 552 -20.76 -20.47 5.97
N SER A 553 -20.43 -19.25 6.43
CA SER A 553 -21.43 -18.33 6.97
C SER A 553 -22.03 -17.38 5.93
N GLY A 554 -21.41 -17.22 4.77
CA GLY A 554 -21.74 -16.17 3.80
C GLY A 554 -21.37 -14.75 4.26
N LEU A 555 -20.88 -14.59 5.50
CA LEU A 555 -20.52 -13.29 6.08
C LEU A 555 -19.07 -12.91 5.77
N ARG A 556 -18.81 -11.61 5.65
CA ARG A 556 -17.44 -11.08 5.45
C ARG A 556 -16.73 -10.83 6.77
N SER A 557 -17.41 -10.29 7.78
CA SER A 557 -16.81 -9.84 9.04
C SER A 557 -16.50 -10.95 10.04
N VAL A 558 -17.29 -12.03 10.09
CA VAL A 558 -17.15 -13.06 11.14
C VAL A 558 -16.78 -14.41 10.54
N SER A 559 -15.80 -15.08 11.17
CA SER A 559 -15.34 -16.42 10.81
C SER A 559 -15.83 -17.47 11.82
N PRO A 560 -16.65 -18.46 11.41
CA PRO A 560 -17.07 -19.54 12.31
C PRO A 560 -15.91 -20.31 12.95
N CYS A 561 -14.80 -20.48 12.23
CA CYS A 561 -13.60 -21.12 12.77
C CYS A 561 -12.91 -20.33 13.88
N MET A 562 -13.03 -19.00 13.89
CA MET A 562 -12.59 -18.17 15.02
C MET A 562 -13.56 -18.33 16.19
N ALA A 563 -14.87 -18.21 15.93
CA ALA A 563 -15.92 -18.33 16.95
C ALA A 563 -15.92 -19.67 17.70
N ALA A 564 -15.41 -20.74 17.06
CA ALA A 564 -15.29 -22.07 17.65
C ALA A 564 -14.15 -22.21 18.68
N ILE A 565 -13.32 -21.18 18.89
CA ILE A 565 -12.28 -21.17 19.92
C ILE A 565 -12.94 -20.84 21.27
N ARG A 566 -12.89 -21.75 22.24
CA ARG A 566 -13.58 -21.55 23.53
C ARG A 566 -12.68 -20.87 24.54
N THR A 567 -13.27 -20.05 25.40
CA THR A 567 -12.55 -19.27 26.43
C THR A 567 -11.75 -20.15 27.38
N ASP A 568 -12.29 -21.29 27.82
CA ASP A 568 -11.58 -22.22 28.71
C ASP A 568 -10.34 -22.82 28.05
N GLU A 569 -10.38 -23.11 26.74
CA GLU A 569 -9.21 -23.59 26.00
C GLU A 569 -8.11 -22.53 25.92
N VAL A 570 -8.49 -21.25 25.78
CA VAL A 570 -7.55 -20.13 25.84
C VAL A 570 -6.88 -20.07 27.21
N LEU A 571 -7.65 -20.18 28.30
CA LEU A 571 -7.12 -20.17 29.66
C LEU A 571 -6.19 -21.36 29.93
N SER A 572 -6.58 -22.58 29.51
CA SER A 572 -5.74 -23.77 29.66
C SER A 572 -4.43 -23.64 28.87
N ALA A 573 -4.51 -23.16 27.62
CA ALA A 573 -3.31 -22.92 26.80
C ALA A 573 -2.41 -21.84 27.42
N LEU A 574 -2.99 -20.79 27.99
CA LEU A 574 -2.25 -19.73 28.67
C LEU A 574 -1.52 -20.25 29.91
N ALA A 575 -2.18 -21.05 30.72
CA ALA A 575 -1.58 -21.67 31.90
C ALA A 575 -0.40 -22.58 31.53
N GLU A 576 -0.55 -23.42 30.51
CA GLU A 576 0.51 -24.30 30.01
C GLU A 576 1.72 -23.52 29.49
N MET A 577 1.49 -22.50 28.66
CA MET A 577 2.56 -21.69 28.06
C MET A 577 3.36 -20.86 29.07
N ARG A 578 2.78 -20.57 30.25
CA ARG A 578 3.47 -19.86 31.33
C ARG A 578 4.32 -20.79 32.20
N GLN A 579 4.02 -22.09 32.21
CA GLN A 579 4.75 -23.09 32.99
C GLN A 579 5.94 -23.70 32.23
N ALA A 580 5.93 -23.63 30.90
CA ALA A 580 6.98 -24.12 29.99
C ALA A 580 8.02 -23.04 29.66
#